data_AF-A0A242K2H6-F1
#
_entry.id   AF-A0A242K2H6-F1
#
_cell.length_a   1.000
_cell.length_b   1.000
_cell.length_c   1.000
_cell.angle_alpha   90.00
_cell.angle_beta   90.00
_cell.angle_gamma   90.00
#
_symmetry.space_group_name_H-M   'P 1'
#
loop_
_entity.id
_entity.type
_entity.pdbx_description
1 polymer ?
#
loop_
_entity_poly.entity_id
_entity_poly.type
_entity_poly.pdbx_seq_one_letter_code
_entity_poly.pdbx_strand_id
1 'polypeptide(L)'
;MFGEKLKELRVKKGISQEELSELLDVSRQSISRYENGTSQPDFEKLVQLSKYFEVSTDYLLDNRTEKATTESTKNEGKEKITIISKIDGKMSSFYKFTLSPVVGKKAYHPEVLLMGIDGHSFWGDSSVALGWYKDRADAEKELKNISEAMSQGRSVYALEYSVGVKNKGLFDFEMDEG
;
A
#
# COMPACT_ATOMS: atom_id res chain seq x y z
N MET A 1 23.44 5.12 14.10
CA MET A 1 23.67 3.68 13.82
C MET A 1 22.39 2.87 14.10
N PHE A 2 22.27 1.64 13.57
CA PHE A 2 21.05 0.79 13.73
C PHE A 2 20.50 0.74 15.17
N GLY A 3 21.37 0.46 16.15
CA GLY A 3 20.96 0.34 17.56
C GLY A 3 20.34 1.62 18.13
N GLU A 4 20.88 2.78 17.76
CA GLU A 4 20.35 4.09 18.16
C GLU A 4 18.97 4.33 17.55
N LYS A 5 18.79 4.01 16.26
CA LYS A 5 17.49 4.11 15.57
C LYS A 5 16.45 3.19 16.20
N LEU A 6 16.83 1.96 16.53
CA LEU A 6 15.95 1.01 17.21
C LEU A 6 15.51 1.55 18.57
N LYS A 7 16.44 2.07 19.36
CA LYS A 7 16.16 2.68 20.66
C LYS A 7 15.25 3.88 20.55
N GLU A 8 15.48 4.75 19.56
CA GLU A 8 14.65 5.92 19.29
C GLU A 8 13.22 5.51 18.95
N LEU A 9 13.03 4.57 18.01
CA LEU A 9 11.73 4.04 17.63
C LEU A 9 10.99 3.42 18.82
N ARG A 10 11.70 2.64 19.65
CA ARG A 10 11.13 2.03 20.85
C ARG A 10 10.64 3.08 21.85
N VAL A 11 11.47 4.08 22.15
CA VAL A 11 11.13 5.17 23.08
C VAL A 11 9.98 6.01 22.53
N LYS A 12 9.97 6.33 21.23
CA LYS A 12 8.89 7.06 20.56
C LYS A 12 7.55 6.33 20.63
N LYS A 13 7.58 4.99 20.58
CA LYS A 13 6.40 4.13 20.72
C LYS A 13 5.99 3.89 22.18
N GLY A 14 6.81 4.32 23.15
CA GLY A 14 6.50 4.29 24.57
C GLY A 14 6.64 2.91 25.23
N ILE A 15 7.36 1.98 24.61
CA ILE A 15 7.49 0.59 25.11
C ILE A 15 8.87 0.35 25.75
N SER A 16 8.94 -0.60 26.67
CA SER A 16 10.14 -1.08 27.35
C SER A 16 10.93 -2.07 26.49
N GLN A 17 12.19 -2.33 26.88
CA GLN A 17 13.00 -3.37 26.24
C GLN A 17 12.44 -4.78 26.48
N GLU A 18 11.70 -4.99 27.58
CA GLU A 18 11.03 -6.27 27.87
C GLU A 18 9.89 -6.51 26.87
N GLU A 19 9.00 -5.52 26.69
CA GLU A 19 7.90 -5.61 25.73
C GLU A 19 8.39 -5.79 24.28
N LEU A 20 9.47 -5.11 23.89
CA LEU A 20 10.08 -5.32 22.58
C LEU A 20 10.71 -6.72 22.45
N SER A 21 11.19 -7.30 23.55
CA SER A 21 11.79 -8.63 23.54
C SER A 21 10.74 -9.74 23.37
N GLU A 22 9.58 -9.57 24.01
CA GLU A 22 8.41 -10.44 23.82
C GLU A 22 7.92 -10.41 22.38
N LEU A 23 7.87 -9.23 21.76
CA LEU A 23 7.46 -9.07 20.36
C LEU A 23 8.37 -9.84 19.39
N LEU A 24 9.68 -9.82 19.62
CA LEU A 24 10.68 -10.41 18.72
C LEU A 24 11.05 -11.85 19.07
N ASP A 25 10.43 -12.42 20.10
CA ASP A 25 10.78 -13.73 20.67
C ASP A 25 12.29 -13.85 20.96
N VAL A 26 12.82 -12.87 21.69
CA VAL A 26 14.22 -12.83 22.13
C VAL A 26 14.32 -12.45 23.59
N SER A 27 15.52 -12.64 24.18
CA SER A 27 15.79 -12.12 25.52
C SER A 27 15.84 -10.59 25.56
N ARG A 28 15.44 -9.98 26.69
CA ARG A 28 15.66 -8.54 26.93
C ARG A 28 17.12 -8.13 26.78
N GLN A 29 18.06 -9.02 27.12
CA GLN A 29 19.50 -8.78 26.90
C GLN A 29 19.83 -8.63 25.41
N SER A 30 19.16 -9.39 24.52
CA SER A 30 19.31 -9.25 23.07
C SER A 30 18.91 -7.85 22.60
N ILE A 31 17.76 -7.34 23.08
CA ILE A 31 17.32 -5.97 22.78
C ILE A 31 18.35 -4.94 23.25
N SER A 32 18.82 -5.07 24.49
CA SER A 32 19.87 -4.18 25.00
C SER A 32 21.14 -4.24 24.15
N ARG A 33 21.55 -5.43 23.67
CA ARG A 33 22.73 -5.59 22.83
C ARG A 33 22.52 -4.98 21.44
N TYR A 34 21.32 -5.09 20.87
CA TYR A 34 20.93 -4.45 19.62
C TYR A 34 21.01 -2.92 19.74
N GLU A 35 20.39 -2.35 20.77
CA GLU A 35 20.38 -0.90 21.01
C GLU A 35 21.78 -0.33 21.26
N ASN A 36 22.67 -1.12 21.87
CA ASN A 36 24.05 -0.75 22.13
C ASN A 36 25.01 -1.10 20.98
N GLY A 37 24.52 -1.65 19.87
CA GLY A 37 25.34 -2.00 18.69
C GLY A 37 26.31 -3.16 18.90
N THR A 38 26.16 -3.93 19.98
CA THR A 38 27.04 -5.09 20.31
C THR A 38 26.60 -6.40 19.67
N SER A 39 25.38 -6.43 19.11
CA SER A 39 24.88 -7.50 18.26
C SER A 39 23.85 -6.94 17.29
N GLN A 40 23.45 -7.72 16.29
CA GLN A 40 22.42 -7.35 15.33
C GLN A 40 21.30 -8.40 15.33
N PRO A 41 20.05 -7.99 15.04
CA PRO A 41 18.97 -8.94 14.78
C PRO A 41 19.27 -9.76 13.52
N ASP A 42 18.71 -10.96 13.46
CA ASP A 42 18.65 -11.69 12.20
C ASP A 42 17.66 -11.04 11.22
N PHE A 43 17.64 -11.55 10.00
CA PHE A 43 16.80 -11.03 8.93
C PHE A 43 15.30 -11.06 9.31
N GLU A 44 14.84 -12.12 9.97
CA GLU A 44 13.44 -12.27 10.35
C GLU A 44 13.03 -11.21 11.38
N LYS A 45 13.84 -11.00 12.42
CA LYS A 45 13.62 -9.99 13.46
C LYS A 45 13.71 -8.58 12.88
N LEU A 46 14.61 -8.35 11.93
CA LEU A 46 14.70 -7.06 11.21
C LEU A 46 13.40 -6.76 10.43
N VAL A 47 12.80 -7.77 9.80
CA VAL A 47 11.50 -7.64 9.13
C VAL A 47 10.36 -7.43 10.12
N GLN A 48 10.38 -8.08 11.29
CA GLN A 48 9.38 -7.84 12.33
C GLN A 48 9.48 -6.42 12.87
N LEU A 49 10.70 -5.91 13.09
CA LEU A 49 10.97 -4.54 13.52
C LEU A 49 10.45 -3.51 12.51
N SER A 50 10.72 -3.72 11.21
CA SER A 50 10.29 -2.80 10.16
C SER A 50 8.75 -2.72 10.09
N LYS A 51 8.06 -3.86 10.20
CA LYS A 51 6.60 -3.92 10.29
C LYS A 51 6.06 -3.24 11.55
N TYR A 52 6.62 -3.57 12.70
CA TYR A 52 6.12 -3.07 13.98
C TYR A 52 6.28 -1.55 14.11
N PHE A 53 7.37 -0.99 13.60
CA PHE A 53 7.63 0.44 13.65
C PHE A 53 7.16 1.21 12.41
N GLU A 54 6.56 0.53 11.42
CA GLU A 54 6.08 1.12 10.16
C GLU A 54 7.18 1.91 9.43
N VAL A 55 8.38 1.35 9.38
CA VAL A 55 9.56 1.91 8.68
C VAL A 55 10.13 0.90 7.69
N SER A 56 10.91 1.36 6.71
CA SER A 56 11.63 0.43 5.82
C SER A 56 12.82 -0.21 6.53
N THR A 57 13.23 -1.41 6.09
CA THR A 57 14.48 -2.03 6.55
C THR A 57 15.69 -1.19 6.15
N ASP A 58 15.63 -0.52 4.99
CA ASP A 58 16.64 0.44 4.57
C ASP A 58 16.80 1.57 5.59
N TYR A 59 15.70 2.15 6.09
CA TYR A 59 15.77 3.15 7.16
C TYR A 59 16.47 2.63 8.42
N LEU A 60 16.20 1.38 8.82
CA LEU A 60 16.85 0.77 9.98
C LEU A 60 18.36 0.57 9.76
N LEU A 61 18.77 0.17 8.54
CA LEU A 61 20.14 -0.23 8.20
C LEU A 61 21.02 0.93 7.70
N ASP A 62 20.43 1.98 7.14
CA ASP A 62 21.19 3.05 6.50
C ASP A 62 22.02 3.84 7.52
N ASN A 63 23.28 4.10 7.17
CA ASN A 63 24.23 4.86 7.98
C ASN A 63 24.36 6.32 7.55
N ARG A 64 23.63 6.76 6.50
CA ARG A 64 23.63 8.15 6.07
C ARG A 64 22.97 9.04 7.14
N THR A 65 23.79 9.79 7.86
CA THR A 65 23.39 10.90 8.74
C THR A 65 23.08 12.13 7.91
N GLU A 66 22.19 12.04 6.94
CA GLU A 66 21.52 13.21 6.43
C GLU A 66 20.09 12.81 6.15
N LYS A 67 19.18 13.78 6.35
CA LYS A 67 17.82 13.72 5.88
C LYS A 67 17.89 13.25 4.42
N ALA A 68 17.69 11.95 4.19
CA ALA A 68 17.00 11.54 3.01
C ALA A 68 15.70 12.33 3.12
N THR A 69 15.63 13.38 2.32
CA THR A 69 14.43 14.09 1.96
C THR A 69 13.49 13.01 1.42
N THR A 70 12.88 12.26 2.33
CA THR A 70 11.49 11.90 2.18
C THR A 70 10.84 13.26 2.09
N GLU A 71 10.62 13.73 0.88
CA GLU A 71 9.29 14.17 0.54
C GLU A 71 8.35 13.06 1.11
N SER A 72 7.80 13.05 2.32
CA SER A 72 7.36 14.06 3.30
C SER A 72 6.80 15.35 2.72
N THR A 73 6.07 15.24 1.62
CA THR A 73 4.69 15.71 1.65
C THR A 73 3.88 14.67 2.45
N LYS A 74 3.91 14.68 3.79
CA LYS A 74 2.78 15.25 4.57
C LYS A 74 1.49 15.32 3.73
N ASN A 75 0.86 14.18 3.47
CA ASN A 75 -0.60 14.03 3.28
C ASN A 75 -1.09 12.58 3.05
N GLU A 76 -0.29 11.53 3.21
CA GLU A 76 -0.74 10.13 2.97
C GLU A 76 -1.55 9.50 4.12
N GLY A 77 -2.36 10.28 4.80
CA GLY A 77 -3.28 9.74 5.80
C GLY A 77 -4.30 10.76 6.23
N LYS A 78 -5.48 10.74 5.59
CA LYS A 78 -6.79 10.82 6.27
C LYS A 78 -8.00 10.66 5.35
N GLU A 79 -7.88 11.00 4.07
CA GLU A 79 -9.05 10.96 3.18
C GLU A 79 -9.05 9.67 2.36
N LYS A 80 -9.89 8.74 2.81
CA LYS A 80 -10.30 7.58 2.02
C LYS A 80 -11.60 7.92 1.31
N ILE A 81 -11.79 7.35 0.13
CA ILE A 81 -13.09 7.34 -0.55
C ILE A 81 -13.57 5.91 -0.68
N THR A 82 -14.85 5.70 -0.38
CA THR A 82 -15.50 4.41 -0.60
C THR A 82 -15.85 4.28 -2.08
N ILE A 83 -15.36 3.22 -2.70
CA ILE A 83 -15.68 2.85 -4.08
C ILE A 83 -16.56 1.60 -4.07
N ILE A 84 -17.60 1.62 -4.91
CA ILE A 84 -18.37 0.43 -5.26
C ILE A 84 -17.64 -0.25 -6.42
N SER A 85 -17.02 -1.39 -6.16
CA SER A 85 -16.38 -2.22 -7.18
C SER A 85 -17.41 -2.67 -8.22
N LYS A 86 -17.08 -2.48 -9.50
CA LYS A 86 -17.90 -2.94 -10.63
C LYS A 86 -17.61 -4.40 -10.99
N ILE A 87 -16.60 -5.01 -10.36
CA ILE A 87 -16.22 -6.40 -10.59
C ILE A 87 -17.02 -7.33 -9.68
N ASP A 88 -17.10 -7.02 -8.39
CA ASP A 88 -17.75 -7.89 -7.39
C ASP A 88 -18.87 -7.20 -6.60
N GLY A 89 -19.17 -5.92 -6.89
CA GLY A 89 -20.24 -5.16 -6.24
C GLY A 89 -19.93 -4.71 -4.81
N LYS A 90 -18.73 -5.02 -4.28
CA LYS A 90 -18.40 -4.69 -2.90
C LYS A 90 -18.00 -3.22 -2.73
N MET A 91 -18.35 -2.69 -1.56
CA MET A 91 -17.94 -1.35 -1.12
C MET A 91 -16.71 -1.44 -0.24
N SER A 92 -15.63 -0.78 -0.66
CA SER A 92 -14.36 -0.74 0.08
C SER A 92 -13.77 0.66 0.03
N SER A 93 -12.96 1.01 1.03
CA SER A 93 -12.40 2.36 1.19
C SER A 93 -10.93 2.40 0.81
N PHE A 94 -10.58 3.28 -0.14
CA PHE A 94 -9.26 3.37 -0.75
C PHE A 94 -8.67 4.76 -0.57
N TYR A 95 -7.34 4.85 -0.47
CA TYR A 95 -6.62 6.13 -0.39
C TYR A 95 -5.74 6.38 -1.61
N LYS A 96 -5.54 5.38 -2.47
CA LYS A 96 -4.72 5.47 -3.67
C LYS A 96 -5.28 4.56 -4.77
N PHE A 97 -5.05 4.95 -6.01
CA PHE A 97 -5.52 4.25 -7.19
C PHE A 97 -4.39 4.11 -8.22
N THR A 98 -4.38 2.99 -8.94
CA THR A 98 -3.39 2.70 -9.99
C THR A 98 -4.07 2.14 -11.23
N LEU A 99 -3.49 2.44 -12.40
CA LEU A 99 -3.90 1.86 -13.67
C LEU A 99 -2.92 0.77 -14.07
N SER A 100 -3.44 -0.43 -14.28
CA SER A 100 -2.67 -1.56 -14.78
C SER A 100 -3.04 -1.82 -16.25
N PRO A 101 -2.09 -1.70 -17.20
CA PRO A 101 -2.36 -2.00 -18.60
C PRO A 101 -2.49 -3.51 -18.82
N VAL A 102 -3.43 -3.91 -19.67
CA VAL A 102 -3.62 -5.30 -20.08
C VAL A 102 -2.72 -5.59 -21.28
N VAL A 103 -1.90 -6.63 -21.17
CA VAL A 103 -1.00 -7.05 -22.25
C VAL A 103 -1.74 -8.00 -23.20
N GLY A 104 -1.80 -7.62 -24.48
CA GLY A 104 -2.42 -8.40 -25.55
C GLY A 104 -3.64 -7.69 -26.13
N LYS A 105 -3.48 -7.11 -27.32
CA LYS A 105 -4.59 -6.44 -28.03
C LYS A 105 -5.42 -7.48 -28.78
N LYS A 106 -6.58 -7.83 -28.22
CA LYS A 106 -7.65 -8.54 -28.91
C LYS A 106 -8.83 -7.58 -29.06
N ALA A 107 -9.59 -7.73 -30.16
CA ALA A 107 -10.81 -6.96 -30.35
C ALA A 107 -11.76 -7.24 -29.18
N TYR A 108 -12.46 -6.21 -28.71
CA TYR A 108 -13.42 -6.27 -27.60
C TYR A 108 -12.83 -6.57 -26.21
N HIS A 109 -11.51 -6.57 -26.04
CA HIS A 109 -10.89 -6.65 -24.71
C HIS A 109 -10.74 -5.26 -24.07
N PRO A 110 -10.91 -5.13 -22.75
CA PRO A 110 -10.54 -3.90 -22.04
C PRO A 110 -9.01 -3.74 -22.05
N GLU A 111 -8.52 -2.52 -22.29
CA GLU A 111 -7.08 -2.24 -22.29
C GLU A 111 -6.52 -1.92 -20.90
N VAL A 112 -7.38 -1.52 -19.94
CA VAL A 112 -6.93 -1.04 -18.63
C VAL A 112 -7.78 -1.60 -17.48
N LEU A 113 -7.09 -1.97 -16.40
CA LEU A 113 -7.68 -2.30 -15.10
C LEU A 113 -7.41 -1.18 -14.10
N LEU A 114 -8.45 -0.66 -13.45
CA LEU A 114 -8.30 0.22 -12.29
C LEU A 114 -8.19 -0.61 -11.02
N MET A 115 -7.18 -0.32 -10.21
CA MET A 115 -6.95 -0.93 -8.92
C MET A 115 -6.98 0.12 -7.81
N GLY A 116 -7.65 -0.18 -6.70
CA GLY A 116 -7.66 0.62 -5.48
C GLY A 116 -6.76 0.02 -4.41
N ILE A 117 -6.10 0.87 -3.64
CA ILE A 117 -5.21 0.47 -2.54
C ILE A 117 -5.82 0.88 -1.20
N ASP A 118 -6.07 -0.10 -0.33
CA ASP A 118 -6.76 0.08 0.95
C ASP A 118 -5.86 -0.05 2.20
N GLY A 119 -4.64 -0.57 2.03
CA GLY A 119 -3.56 -0.54 3.02
C GLY A 119 -2.18 -0.86 2.44
N HIS A 120 -1.13 -0.33 3.08
CA HIS A 120 0.24 -0.76 2.83
C HIS A 120 0.49 -2.07 3.58
N SER A 121 0.81 -3.14 2.86
CA SER A 121 1.21 -4.43 3.44
C SER A 121 2.62 -4.82 3.00
N PHE A 122 3.29 -5.61 3.83
CA PHE A 122 4.68 -6.04 3.61
C PHE A 122 4.88 -6.93 2.37
N TRP A 123 3.79 -7.51 1.85
CA TRP A 123 3.78 -8.32 0.61
C TRP A 123 3.35 -7.51 -0.62
N GLY A 124 3.32 -6.17 -0.50
CA GLY A 124 2.78 -5.26 -1.49
C GLY A 124 1.52 -4.56 -0.98
N ASP A 125 1.18 -3.44 -1.63
CA ASP A 125 -0.06 -2.72 -1.39
C ASP A 125 -1.26 -3.68 -1.52
N SER A 126 -2.13 -3.72 -0.50
CA SER A 126 -3.39 -4.47 -0.57
C SER A 126 -4.23 -3.80 -1.65
N SER A 127 -4.33 -4.48 -2.79
CA SER A 127 -4.90 -3.92 -4.00
C SER A 127 -6.13 -4.70 -4.41
N VAL A 128 -7.19 -3.95 -4.71
CA VAL A 128 -8.49 -4.48 -5.12
C VAL A 128 -8.75 -4.02 -6.54
N ALA A 129 -9.05 -4.96 -7.42
CA ALA A 129 -9.51 -4.66 -8.77
C ALA A 129 -10.92 -4.04 -8.70
N LEU A 130 -11.09 -2.85 -9.28
CA LEU A 130 -12.33 -2.07 -9.13
C LEU A 130 -13.19 -2.03 -10.38
N GLY A 131 -12.57 -1.99 -11.56
CA GLY A 131 -13.29 -1.89 -12.83
C GLY A 131 -12.37 -1.94 -14.04
N TRP A 132 -12.93 -2.36 -15.16
CA TRP A 132 -12.28 -2.44 -16.46
C TRP A 132 -12.61 -1.21 -17.30
N TYR A 133 -11.69 -0.80 -18.16
CA TYR A 133 -11.86 0.34 -19.06
C TYR A 133 -11.47 -0.07 -20.47
N LYS A 134 -12.23 0.46 -21.44
CA LYS A 134 -12.01 0.23 -22.86
C LYS A 134 -10.61 0.67 -23.28
N ASP A 135 -10.24 1.89 -22.90
CA ASP A 135 -8.94 2.47 -23.21
C ASP A 135 -8.37 3.26 -22.03
N ARG A 136 -7.12 3.71 -22.21
CA ARG A 136 -6.41 4.49 -21.21
C ARG A 136 -7.02 5.87 -20.96
N ALA A 137 -7.66 6.47 -21.96
CA ALA A 137 -8.24 7.81 -21.81
C ALA A 137 -9.47 7.77 -20.88
N ASP A 138 -10.33 6.76 -21.01
CA ASP A 138 -11.47 6.54 -20.12
C ASP A 138 -10.99 6.28 -18.67
N ALA A 139 -9.95 5.47 -18.50
CA ALA A 139 -9.36 5.17 -17.19
C ALA A 139 -8.73 6.41 -16.53
N GLU A 140 -8.04 7.25 -17.29
CA GLU A 140 -7.46 8.51 -16.79
C GLU A 140 -8.55 9.53 -16.42
N LYS A 141 -9.65 9.57 -17.19
CA LYS A 141 -10.81 10.41 -16.87
C LYS A 141 -11.45 9.98 -15.55
N GLU A 142 -11.62 8.67 -15.33
CA GLU A 142 -12.13 8.15 -14.06
C GLU A 142 -11.20 8.52 -12.89
N LEU A 143 -9.88 8.34 -13.03
CA LEU A 143 -8.93 8.72 -11.98
C LEU A 143 -9.02 10.21 -11.61
N LYS A 144 -9.17 11.07 -12.62
CA LYS A 144 -9.34 12.50 -12.41
C LYS A 144 -10.61 12.79 -11.59
N ASN A 145 -11.73 12.14 -11.93
CA ASN A 145 -12.99 12.32 -11.21
C ASN A 145 -12.93 11.80 -9.77
N ILE A 146 -12.26 10.66 -9.54
CA ILE A 146 -12.03 10.12 -8.19
C ILE A 146 -11.19 11.11 -7.36
N SER A 147 -10.09 11.62 -7.93
CA SER A 147 -9.21 12.59 -7.27
C SER A 147 -9.96 13.89 -6.94
N GLU A 148 -10.79 14.38 -7.88
CA GLU A 148 -11.63 15.56 -7.67
C GLU A 148 -12.66 15.31 -6.57
N ALA A 149 -13.33 14.15 -6.56
CA ALA A 149 -14.28 13.76 -5.53
C ALA A 149 -13.62 13.72 -4.14
N MET A 150 -12.41 13.17 -4.03
CA MET A 150 -11.62 13.18 -2.80
C MET A 150 -11.29 14.62 -2.37
N SER A 151 -10.83 15.47 -3.30
CA SER A 151 -10.50 16.87 -3.02
C SER A 151 -11.70 17.71 -2.55
N GLN A 152 -12.90 17.31 -2.96
CA GLN A 152 -14.18 17.89 -2.56
C GLN A 152 -14.73 17.31 -1.23
N GLY A 153 -14.01 16.38 -0.59
CA GLY A 153 -14.44 15.73 0.64
C GLY A 153 -15.60 14.74 0.46
N ARG A 154 -15.83 14.21 -0.75
CA ARG A 154 -16.84 13.16 -0.97
C ARG A 154 -16.38 11.86 -0.33
N SER A 155 -17.26 11.24 0.44
CA SER A 155 -17.00 9.97 1.12
C SER A 155 -17.22 8.75 0.23
N VAL A 156 -17.99 8.88 -0.86
CA VAL A 156 -18.36 7.78 -1.75
C VAL A 156 -18.26 8.22 -3.21
N TYR A 157 -17.76 7.33 -4.06
CA TYR A 157 -17.74 7.52 -5.51
C TYR A 157 -18.10 6.21 -6.23
N ALA A 158 -18.95 6.33 -7.25
CA ALA A 158 -19.33 5.20 -8.11
C ALA A 158 -18.63 5.35 -9.45
N LEU A 159 -17.99 4.28 -9.93
CA LEU A 159 -17.29 4.30 -11.21
C LEU A 159 -18.27 4.58 -12.36
N GLU A 160 -17.94 5.57 -13.19
CA GLU A 160 -18.80 6.09 -14.25
C GLU A 160 -18.40 5.59 -15.64
N TYR A 161 -17.11 5.35 -15.86
CA TYR A 161 -16.52 5.00 -17.16
C TYR A 161 -16.13 3.53 -17.28
N SER A 162 -16.36 2.74 -16.23
CA SER A 162 -16.10 1.31 -16.23
C SER A 162 -16.99 0.58 -17.24
N VAL A 163 -16.43 -0.39 -17.96
CA VAL A 163 -17.16 -1.31 -18.83
C VAL A 163 -17.41 -2.65 -18.14
N GLY A 164 -18.57 -3.26 -18.42
CA GLY A 164 -18.84 -4.64 -18.02
C GLY A 164 -17.97 -5.60 -18.84
N VAL A 165 -17.57 -6.72 -18.25
CA VAL A 165 -16.80 -7.76 -18.94
C VAL A 165 -17.34 -9.15 -18.67
N LYS A 166 -17.38 -9.99 -19.70
CA LYS A 166 -17.60 -11.44 -19.62
C LYS A 166 -16.28 -12.16 -19.49
N ASN A 167 -16.20 -13.07 -18.52
CA ASN A 167 -15.09 -14.01 -18.40
C ASN A 167 -15.28 -15.18 -19.39
N LYS A 168 -14.31 -15.36 -20.30
CA LYS A 168 -14.26 -16.43 -21.31
C LYS A 168 -13.22 -17.51 -21.00
N GLY A 169 -12.44 -17.36 -19.92
CA GLY A 169 -11.39 -18.28 -19.52
C GLY A 169 -10.44 -17.67 -18.49
N LEU A 170 -9.46 -18.46 -18.04
CA LEU A 170 -8.45 -17.96 -17.10
C LEU A 170 -7.66 -16.82 -17.79
N PHE A 171 -7.95 -15.58 -17.41
CA PHE A 171 -7.39 -14.32 -17.96
C PHE A 171 -7.95 -13.86 -19.33
N ASP A 172 -9.09 -14.38 -19.80
CA ASP A 172 -9.71 -13.95 -21.06
C ASP A 172 -11.03 -13.19 -20.74
N PHE A 173 -11.02 -11.87 -20.96
CA PHE A 173 -12.15 -10.98 -20.66
C PHE A 173 -12.55 -10.18 -21.88
N GLU A 174 -13.84 -10.22 -22.22
CA GLU A 174 -14.43 -9.45 -23.33
C GLU A 174 -15.44 -8.45 -22.78
N MET A 175 -15.47 -7.24 -23.33
CA MET A 175 -16.45 -6.22 -22.98
C MET A 175 -17.86 -6.71 -23.29
N ASP A 176 -18.78 -6.47 -22.36
CA ASP A 176 -20.21 -6.69 -22.59
C ASP A 176 -20.72 -5.66 -23.60
N GLU A 177 -21.02 -6.10 -24.82
CA GLU A 177 -21.96 -5.38 -25.66
C GLU A 177 -23.33 -5.47 -24.98
N GLY A 178 -23.81 -4.34 -24.46
CA GLY A 178 -25.09 -4.24 -23.77
C GLY A 178 -26.28 -4.71 -24.58
#